data_AF-A0A4C1ZR69-F1
#
_entry.id   AF-A0A4C1ZR69-F1
#
_cell.length_a   1.000
_cell.length_b   1.000
_cell.length_c   1.000
_cell.angle_alpha   90.00
_cell.angle_beta   90.00
_cell.angle_gamma   90.00
#
_symmetry.space_group_name_H-M   'P 1'
#
loop_
_entity.id
_entity.type
_entity.pdbx_description
1 polymer ?
#
loop_
_entity_poly.entity_id
_entity_poly.type
_entity_poly.pdbx_seq_one_letter_code
_entity_poly.pdbx_strand_id
1 'polypeptide(L)'
;MFQELYPEDKVSYESYRSIFNTHYNIAFGYPRCDTCSTCDEYNVNLRALTQSLESSEDKQSIENEITLLKRKLDEIKIVFPVRGHSYMECDRNMVLINQKAHIELPSEWADQIAVARSKPSPFIVEQCEQDLFRNWADYFKPMFKPKCPIPTRSIKEIRVHRKNPN
;
A
#
# COMPACT_ATOMS: atom_id res chain seq x y z
N MET A 1 4.78 10.24 -22.87
CA MET A 1 3.63 10.14 -21.94
C MET A 1 2.33 10.25 -22.76
N PHE A 2 1.15 9.72 -22.36
CA PHE A 2 -0.06 9.60 -23.21
C PHE A 2 -0.43 10.84 -24.05
N GLN A 3 -0.27 12.04 -23.47
CA GLN A 3 -0.51 13.33 -24.14
C GLN A 3 0.47 13.64 -25.30
N GLU A 4 1.66 13.05 -25.31
CA GLU A 4 2.62 13.16 -26.42
C GLU A 4 2.23 12.28 -27.62
N LEU A 5 1.48 11.20 -27.38
CA LEU A 5 1.02 10.27 -28.42
C LEU A 5 -0.37 10.64 -28.95
N TYR A 6 -1.19 11.33 -28.15
CA TYR A 6 -2.57 11.70 -28.47
C TYR A 6 -2.85 13.15 -28.04
N PRO A 7 -2.34 14.15 -28.78
CA PRO A 7 -2.49 15.57 -28.43
C PRO A 7 -3.92 16.11 -28.57
N GLU A 8 -4.76 15.46 -29.38
CA GLU A 8 -6.17 15.84 -29.58
C GLU A 8 -7.07 15.40 -28.42
N ASP A 9 -6.65 14.39 -27.66
CA ASP A 9 -7.43 13.85 -26.55
C ASP A 9 -7.17 14.67 -25.28
N LYS A 10 -8.10 15.59 -24.96
CA LYS A 10 -8.12 16.29 -23.68
C LYS A 10 -8.49 15.33 -22.55
N VAL A 11 -7.48 14.71 -21.95
CA VAL A 11 -7.65 13.90 -20.73
C VAL A 11 -7.77 14.83 -19.53
N SER A 12 -8.93 14.82 -18.89
CA SER A 12 -9.18 15.48 -17.60
C SER A 12 -9.27 14.48 -16.46
N TYR A 13 -9.15 14.95 -15.22
CA TYR A 13 -9.40 14.15 -14.03
C TYR A 13 -10.81 13.52 -14.06
N GLU A 14 -11.83 14.29 -14.45
CA GLU A 14 -13.20 13.81 -14.65
C GLU A 14 -13.31 12.70 -15.69
N SER A 15 -12.60 12.83 -16.83
CA SER A 15 -12.58 11.79 -17.87
C SER A 15 -12.01 10.48 -17.32
N TYR A 16 -10.91 10.56 -16.55
CA TYR A 16 -10.32 9.42 -15.89
C TYR A 16 -11.27 8.82 -14.84
N ARG A 17 -11.80 9.64 -13.93
CA ARG A 17 -12.71 9.21 -12.87
C ARG A 17 -13.98 8.55 -13.42
N SER A 18 -14.53 9.11 -14.50
CA SER A 18 -15.70 8.55 -15.20
C SER A 18 -15.40 7.15 -15.74
N ILE A 19 -14.31 6.98 -16.49
CA ILE A 19 -13.94 5.69 -17.09
C ILE A 19 -13.78 4.60 -16.03
N PHE A 20 -13.09 4.89 -14.93
CA PHE A 20 -12.81 3.89 -13.89
C PHE A 20 -14.06 3.52 -13.08
N ASN A 21 -14.95 4.49 -12.83
CA ASN A 21 -16.20 4.23 -12.12
C ASN A 21 -17.22 3.47 -12.99
N THR A 22 -17.35 3.80 -14.29
CA THR A 22 -18.41 3.24 -15.14
C THR A 22 -17.99 1.97 -15.87
N HIS A 23 -16.79 1.94 -16.47
CA HIS A 23 -16.35 0.81 -17.28
C HIS A 23 -15.66 -0.28 -16.47
N TYR A 24 -15.04 0.07 -15.34
CA TYR A 24 -14.28 -0.87 -14.51
C TYR A 24 -14.91 -1.09 -13.13
N ASN A 25 -15.91 -0.30 -12.74
CA ASN A 25 -16.54 -0.34 -11.41
C ASN A 25 -15.51 -0.25 -10.26
N ILE A 26 -14.46 0.54 -10.45
CA ILE A 26 -13.40 0.78 -9.46
C ILE A 26 -13.58 2.17 -8.88
N ALA A 27 -14.00 2.25 -7.62
CA ALA A 27 -14.05 3.50 -6.88
C ALA A 27 -12.72 3.75 -6.16
N PHE A 28 -12.14 4.93 -6.33
CA PHE A 28 -11.00 5.37 -5.54
C PHE A 28 -11.50 5.95 -4.21
N GLY A 29 -11.16 5.28 -3.10
CA GLY A 29 -11.34 5.84 -1.76
C GLY A 29 -10.36 7.00 -1.52
N TYR A 30 -10.72 7.91 -0.63
CA TYR A 30 -9.78 8.91 -0.14
C TYR A 30 -8.64 8.21 0.64
N PRO A 31 -7.37 8.64 0.49
CA PRO A 31 -6.27 8.12 1.28
C PRO A 31 -6.62 8.14 2.78
N ARG A 32 -6.50 6.99 3.45
CA ARG A 32 -6.93 6.84 4.86
C ARG A 32 -5.91 7.36 5.88
N CYS A 33 -4.66 7.56 5.47
CA CYS A 33 -3.61 8.22 6.23
C CYS A 33 -2.66 8.91 5.24
N ASP A 34 -2.62 10.23 5.27
CA ASP A 34 -1.73 11.07 4.46
C ASP A 34 -0.43 11.44 5.19
N THR A 35 -0.22 10.94 6.41
CA THR A 35 0.94 11.27 7.25
C THR A 35 1.69 10.01 7.66
N CYS A 36 3.03 10.04 7.54
CA CYS A 36 3.89 9.03 8.16
C CYS A 36 4.10 9.35 9.64
N SER A 37 4.65 8.40 10.41
CA SER A 37 4.93 8.59 11.85
C SER A 37 5.79 9.82 12.15
N THR A 38 6.74 10.14 11.27
CA THR A 38 7.56 11.36 11.36
C THR A 38 6.74 12.63 11.15
N CYS A 39 5.80 12.62 10.21
CA CYS A 39 4.88 13.73 9.99
C CYS A 39 3.94 13.93 11.19
N ASP A 40 3.49 12.84 11.81
CA ASP A 40 2.66 12.91 13.01
C ASP A 40 3.43 13.52 14.20
N GLU A 41 4.68 13.12 14.40
CA GLU A 41 5.58 13.71 15.42
C GLU A 41 5.77 15.22 15.19
N TYR A 42 6.04 15.64 13.94
CA TYR A 42 6.15 17.06 13.61
C TYR A 42 4.85 17.83 13.86
N ASN A 43 3.70 17.23 13.55
CA ASN A 43 2.40 17.85 13.81
C ASN A 43 2.14 18.04 15.31
N VAL A 44 2.54 17.08 16.15
CA VAL A 44 2.45 17.22 17.62
C VAL A 44 3.35 18.34 18.12
N ASN A 45 4.61 18.37 17.67
CA ASN A 45 5.56 19.42 18.06
C ASN A 45 5.11 20.82 17.59
N LEU A 46 4.56 20.93 16.38
CA LEU A 46 4.00 22.19 15.89
C LEU A 46 2.82 22.69 16.74
N ARG A 47 1.94 21.79 17.19
CA ARG A 47 0.83 22.15 18.08
C ARG A 47 1.34 22.64 19.43
N ALA A 48 2.32 21.95 20.02
CA ALA A 48 2.91 22.34 21.29
C ALA A 48 3.61 23.72 21.23
N LEU A 49 4.37 23.97 20.15
CA LEU A 49 5.03 25.27 19.94
C LEU A 49 4.04 26.39 19.66
N THR A 50 2.98 26.13 18.88
CA THR A 50 1.92 27.12 18.60
C THR A 50 1.19 27.51 19.89
N GLN A 51 0.93 26.55 20.77
CA GLN A 51 0.32 26.80 22.07
C GLN A 51 1.27 27.59 23.00
N SER A 52 2.58 27.34 22.92
CA SER A 52 3.58 28.08 23.69
C SER A 52 3.70 29.54 23.24
N LEU A 53 3.57 29.79 21.93
CA LEU A 53 3.63 31.12 21.30
C LEU A 53 2.54 32.08 21.81
N GLU A 54 1.39 31.55 22.23
CA GLU A 54 0.29 32.33 22.83
C GLU A 54 0.61 32.78 24.26
N SER A 55 1.55 32.12 24.95
CA SER A 55 1.78 32.27 26.40
C SER A 55 3.09 32.98 26.79
N SER A 56 4.08 33.05 25.89
CA SER A 56 5.43 33.57 26.19
C SER A 56 5.75 34.91 25.52
N GLU A 57 6.60 35.74 26.15
CA GLU A 57 7.05 37.04 25.63
C GLU A 57 8.06 36.89 24.46
N ASP A 58 8.78 35.77 24.37
CA ASP A 58 9.78 35.48 23.32
C ASP A 58 9.17 34.93 22.01
N LYS A 59 8.15 35.62 21.49
CA LYS A 59 7.39 35.20 20.29
C LYS A 59 8.28 34.97 19.07
N GLN A 60 9.31 35.79 18.90
CA GLN A 60 10.22 35.75 17.74
C GLN A 60 10.99 34.42 17.63
N SER A 61 11.43 33.84 18.76
CA SER A 61 12.22 32.60 18.76
C SER A 61 11.33 31.40 18.38
N ILE A 62 10.12 31.36 18.93
CA ILE A 62 9.16 30.28 18.70
C ILE A 62 8.63 30.33 17.26
N GLU A 63 8.41 31.53 16.69
CA GLU A 63 8.03 31.71 15.29
C GLU A 63 9.10 31.18 14.31
N ASN A 64 10.37 31.42 14.62
CA ASN A 64 11.49 30.90 13.82
C ASN A 64 11.54 29.37 13.86
N GLU A 65 11.31 28.76 15.03
CA GLU A 65 11.30 27.31 15.22
C GLU A 65 10.10 26.64 14.52
N ILE A 66 8.91 27.23 14.61
CA ILE A 66 7.71 26.80 13.88
C ILE A 66 7.96 26.87 12.36
N THR A 67 8.59 27.94 11.90
CA THR A 67 8.95 28.11 10.48
C THR A 67 9.97 27.07 10.03
N LEU A 68 10.93 26.73 10.87
CA LEU A 68 11.92 25.67 10.61
C LEU A 68 11.25 24.30 10.49
N LEU A 69 10.35 23.97 11.43
CA LEU A 69 9.61 22.70 11.43
C LEU A 69 8.65 22.56 10.24
N LYS A 70 7.93 23.63 9.88
CA LYS A 70 7.07 23.66 8.67
C LYS A 70 7.86 23.45 7.37
N ARG A 71 9.17 23.75 7.37
CA ARG A 71 10.05 23.62 6.20
C ARG A 71 10.77 22.28 6.11
N LYS A 72 10.55 21.31 7.00
CA LYS A 72 11.25 20.00 7.02
C LYS A 72 10.74 18.96 6.02
N LEU A 73 10.15 19.37 4.89
CA LEU A 73 9.86 18.43 3.81
C LEU A 73 11.14 18.22 3.00
N ASP A 74 11.90 17.19 3.34
CA ASP A 74 13.21 16.93 2.76
C ASP A 74 13.13 16.13 1.45
N GLU A 75 12.14 15.24 1.35
CA GLU A 75 11.93 14.36 0.19
C GLU A 75 10.45 14.00 0.02
N ILE A 76 9.97 14.11 -1.22
CA ILE A 76 8.71 13.48 -1.64
C ILE A 76 9.05 12.29 -2.54
N LYS A 77 8.72 11.08 -2.09
CA LYS A 77 8.90 9.84 -2.86
C LYS A 77 7.54 9.34 -3.37
N ILE A 78 7.31 9.46 -4.67
CA ILE A 78 6.13 8.93 -5.34
C ILE A 78 6.51 7.64 -6.05
N VAL A 79 5.89 6.52 -5.66
CA VAL A 79 6.10 5.21 -6.27
C VAL A 79 4.91 4.88 -7.18
N PHE A 80 5.17 4.72 -8.47
CA PHE A 80 4.16 4.31 -9.44
C PHE A 80 4.13 2.79 -9.56
N PRO A 81 3.01 2.13 -9.24
CA PRO A 81 2.86 0.72 -9.55
C PRO A 81 2.90 0.55 -11.08
N VAL A 82 3.79 -0.31 -11.57
CA VAL A 82 3.84 -0.65 -12.99
C VAL A 82 2.55 -1.40 -13.34
N ARG A 83 1.87 -1.04 -14.44
CA ARG A 83 0.67 -1.75 -14.91
C ARG A 83 0.97 -3.25 -15.04
N GLY A 84 0.14 -4.09 -14.44
CA GLY A 84 0.34 -5.55 -14.36
C GLY A 84 0.37 -6.12 -12.93
N HIS A 85 0.37 -5.27 -11.90
CA HIS A 85 0.30 -5.68 -10.49
C HIS A 85 -1.12 -6.02 -9.98
N SER A 86 -2.15 -5.95 -10.82
CA SER A 86 -3.54 -6.24 -10.45
C SER A 86 -3.93 -7.72 -10.61
N TYR A 87 -3.01 -8.57 -11.09
CA TYR A 87 -3.27 -10.01 -11.28
C TYR A 87 -2.35 -10.81 -10.37
N MET A 88 -2.71 -10.92 -9.09
CA MET A 88 -2.12 -11.91 -8.19
C MET A 88 -2.94 -13.18 -8.27
N GLU A 89 -2.31 -14.30 -8.64
CA GLU A 89 -2.99 -15.60 -8.70
C GLU A 89 -3.58 -16.00 -7.35
N CYS A 90 -2.94 -15.58 -6.25
CA CYS A 90 -3.44 -15.75 -4.89
C CYS A 90 -4.84 -15.13 -4.71
N ASP A 91 -5.04 -13.89 -5.15
CA ASP A 91 -6.32 -13.19 -5.02
C ASP A 91 -7.40 -13.90 -5.84
N ARG A 92 -7.05 -14.36 -7.05
CA ARG A 92 -7.96 -15.15 -7.89
C ARG A 92 -8.32 -16.49 -7.25
N ASN A 93 -7.37 -17.16 -6.61
CA ASN A 93 -7.60 -18.43 -5.92
C ASN A 93 -8.54 -18.26 -4.73
N MET A 94 -8.43 -17.17 -3.97
CA MET A 94 -9.33 -16.87 -2.86
C MET A 94 -10.77 -16.61 -3.31
N VAL A 95 -10.97 -16.06 -4.51
CA VAL A 95 -12.31 -15.83 -5.10
C VAL A 95 -13.02 -17.16 -5.44
N LEU A 96 -12.28 -18.24 -5.69
CA LEU A 96 -12.86 -19.53 -6.05
C LEU A 96 -13.46 -20.28 -4.85
N ILE A 97 -13.09 -19.91 -3.63
CA ILE A 97 -13.54 -20.58 -2.41
C ILE A 97 -14.99 -20.18 -2.10
N ASN A 98 -15.87 -21.16 -1.93
CA ASN A 98 -17.27 -20.91 -1.60
C ASN A 98 -17.45 -20.48 -0.14
N GLN A 99 -17.46 -19.18 0.10
CA GLN A 99 -17.63 -18.60 1.44
C GLN A 99 -19.02 -18.81 2.05
N LYS A 100 -20.01 -19.25 1.26
CA LYS A 100 -21.39 -19.50 1.71
C LYS A 100 -21.65 -20.98 1.99
N ALA A 101 -20.62 -21.83 1.88
CA ALA A 101 -20.74 -23.23 2.25
C ALA A 101 -21.08 -23.35 3.74
N HIS A 102 -22.08 -24.17 4.06
CA HIS A 102 -22.41 -24.49 5.43
C HIS A 102 -21.35 -25.45 5.97
N ILE A 103 -20.50 -24.96 6.86
CA ILE A 103 -19.36 -25.69 7.41
C ILE A 103 -19.36 -25.51 8.93
N GLU A 104 -19.23 -26.60 9.66
CA GLU A 104 -19.21 -26.60 11.13
C GLU A 104 -17.81 -26.91 11.67
N LEU A 105 -17.01 -27.70 10.93
CA LEU A 105 -15.70 -28.17 11.36
C LEU A 105 -14.55 -27.58 10.53
N PRO A 106 -13.39 -27.27 11.13
CA PRO A 106 -12.21 -26.80 10.39
C PRO A 106 -11.67 -27.81 9.36
N SER A 107 -11.90 -29.10 9.58
CA SER A 107 -11.52 -30.15 8.61
C SER A 107 -12.33 -30.06 7.31
N GLU A 108 -13.62 -29.76 7.40
CA GLU A 108 -14.51 -29.61 6.24
C GLU A 108 -14.11 -28.42 5.36
N TRP A 109 -13.51 -27.38 5.95
CA TRP A 109 -12.92 -26.28 5.20
C TRP A 109 -11.80 -26.76 4.27
N ALA A 110 -11.01 -27.76 4.67
CA ALA A 110 -9.95 -28.28 3.81
C ALA A 110 -10.51 -29.00 2.59
N ASP A 111 -11.60 -29.75 2.74
CA ASP A 111 -12.28 -30.41 1.62
C ASP A 111 -12.89 -29.38 0.66
N GLN A 112 -13.52 -28.34 1.21
CA GLN A 112 -14.10 -27.24 0.42
C GLN A 112 -13.04 -26.45 -0.34
N ILE A 113 -11.90 -26.16 0.30
CA ILE A 113 -10.78 -25.49 -0.35
C ILE A 113 -10.18 -26.41 -1.41
N ALA A 114 -10.00 -27.72 -1.16
CA ALA A 114 -9.42 -28.63 -2.15
C ALA A 114 -10.22 -28.65 -3.46
N VAL A 115 -11.56 -28.68 -3.37
CA VAL A 115 -12.47 -28.76 -4.52
C VAL A 115 -12.74 -27.40 -5.18
N ALA A 116 -12.41 -26.29 -4.52
CA ALA A 116 -12.71 -24.93 -4.99
C ALA A 116 -12.15 -24.60 -6.39
N ARG A 117 -11.05 -25.24 -6.82
CA ARG A 117 -10.46 -25.03 -8.15
C ARG A 117 -10.59 -26.27 -9.03
N SER A 118 -11.36 -26.17 -10.10
CA SER A 118 -11.54 -27.29 -11.04
C SER A 118 -10.56 -27.26 -12.23
N LYS A 119 -9.96 -26.11 -12.55
CA LYS A 119 -8.97 -25.94 -13.64
C LYS A 119 -7.78 -25.10 -13.16
N PRO A 120 -6.52 -25.47 -13.45
CA PRO A 120 -6.09 -26.68 -14.16
C PRO A 120 -6.16 -27.98 -13.31
N SER A 121 -6.15 -27.87 -11.98
CA SER A 121 -6.29 -29.00 -11.05
C SER A 121 -6.82 -28.51 -9.69
N PRO A 122 -7.34 -29.39 -8.82
CA PRO A 122 -7.66 -29.09 -7.42
C PRO A 122 -6.54 -28.39 -6.66
N PHE A 123 -6.89 -27.73 -5.54
CA PHE A 123 -5.88 -27.21 -4.64
C PHE A 123 -5.26 -28.35 -3.83
N ILE A 124 -3.95 -28.27 -3.60
CA ILE A 124 -3.27 -29.11 -2.62
C ILE A 124 -3.45 -28.40 -1.27
N VAL A 125 -4.18 -29.04 -0.35
CA VAL A 125 -4.44 -28.51 0.98
C VAL A 125 -3.65 -29.33 1.98
N GLU A 126 -2.73 -28.67 2.67
CA GLU A 126 -1.96 -29.27 3.76
C GLU A 126 -2.52 -28.77 5.09
N GLN A 127 -2.79 -29.69 6.01
CA GLN A 127 -3.25 -29.35 7.36
C GLN A 127 -2.06 -28.86 8.18
N CYS A 128 -2.21 -27.67 8.74
CA CYS A 128 -1.18 -27.03 9.53
C CYS A 128 -1.45 -27.22 11.03
N GLU A 129 -0.51 -27.83 11.74
CA GLU A 129 -0.57 -27.93 13.21
C GLU A 129 -0.27 -26.58 13.89
N GLN A 130 -0.71 -26.41 15.14
CA GLN A 130 -0.53 -25.13 15.86
C GLN A 130 0.95 -24.75 16.04
N ASP A 131 1.83 -25.74 16.17
CA ASP A 131 3.26 -25.53 16.36
C ASP A 131 3.93 -24.92 15.11
N LEU A 132 3.38 -25.20 13.92
CA LEU A 132 3.80 -24.56 12.68
C LEU A 132 3.66 -23.04 12.76
N PHE A 133 2.52 -22.57 13.27
CA PHE A 133 2.22 -21.15 13.37
C PHE A 133 3.07 -20.45 14.44
N ARG A 134 3.45 -21.17 15.50
CA ARG A 134 4.32 -20.64 16.55
C ARG A 134 5.77 -20.49 16.08
N ASN A 135 6.26 -21.41 15.26
CA ASN A 135 7.66 -21.45 14.80
C ASN A 135 7.80 -21.34 13.26
N TRP A 136 6.94 -20.55 12.63
CA TRP A 136 6.87 -20.44 11.16
C TRP A 136 8.21 -20.06 10.51
N ALA A 137 8.98 -19.16 11.13
CA ALA A 137 10.25 -18.67 10.60
C ALA A 137 11.28 -19.79 10.45
N ASP A 138 11.36 -20.71 11.41
CA ASP A 138 12.28 -21.85 11.37
C ASP A 138 11.79 -22.94 10.43
N TYR A 139 10.48 -23.20 10.40
CA TYR A 139 9.88 -24.19 9.50
C TYR A 139 10.11 -23.86 8.02
N PHE A 140 9.98 -22.58 7.65
CA PHE A 140 10.12 -22.12 6.27
C PHE A 140 11.57 -21.83 5.87
N LYS A 141 12.49 -21.72 6.84
CA LYS A 141 13.92 -21.50 6.62
C LYS A 141 14.58 -22.50 5.65
N PRO A 142 14.32 -23.83 5.71
CA PRO A 142 14.83 -24.77 4.71
C PRO A 142 14.13 -24.66 3.35
N MET A 143 12.89 -24.17 3.30
CA MET A 143 12.08 -24.12 2.08
C MET A 143 12.39 -22.90 1.20
N PHE A 144 12.74 -21.76 1.81
CA PHE A 144 12.98 -20.52 1.09
C PHE A 144 14.44 -20.09 1.15
N LYS A 145 14.95 -19.61 0.01
CA LYS A 145 16.27 -18.98 -0.02
C LYS A 145 16.21 -17.65 0.75
N PRO A 146 17.23 -17.33 1.58
CA PRO A 146 17.27 -16.07 2.34
C PRO A 146 17.19 -14.82 1.46
N LYS A 147 17.63 -14.94 0.20
CA LYS A 147 17.52 -13.90 -0.81
C LYS A 147 16.65 -14.43 -1.95
N CYS A 148 15.61 -13.67 -2.29
CA CYS A 148 14.81 -13.95 -3.47
C CYS A 148 15.73 -13.89 -4.72
N PRO A 149 15.83 -14.98 -5.50
CA PRO A 149 16.69 -15.02 -6.68
C PRO A 149 16.13 -14.18 -7.83
N ILE A 150 14.87 -13.77 -7.75
CA ILE A 150 14.20 -12.95 -8.74
C ILE A 150 14.51 -11.49 -8.42
N PRO A 151 15.14 -10.74 -9.36
CA PRO A 151 15.36 -9.32 -9.14
C PRO A 151 14.00 -8.64 -8.97
N THR A 152 13.89 -7.79 -7.95
CA THR A 152 12.71 -6.93 -7.80
C THR A 152 12.56 -6.14 -9.09
N ARG A 153 11.37 -6.20 -9.70
CA ARG A 153 11.11 -5.47 -10.94
C ARG A 153 11.39 -3.98 -10.73
N SER A 154 11.88 -3.31 -11.77
CA SER A 154 12.17 -1.88 -11.71
C SER A 154 10.92 -1.10 -11.29
N ILE A 155 11.02 -0.43 -10.15
CA ILE A 155 9.98 0.45 -9.65
C ILE A 155 10.12 1.79 -10.36
N LYS A 156 9.01 2.34 -10.87
CA LYS A 156 9.01 3.72 -11.35
C LYS A 156 8.84 4.63 -10.13
N GLU A 157 9.90 5.34 -9.78
CA GLU A 157 9.90 6.29 -8.68
C GLU A 157 10.16 7.71 -9.18
N ILE A 158 9.41 8.67 -8.65
CA ILE A 158 9.76 10.10 -8.71
C ILE A 158 10.20 10.47 -7.30
N ARG A 159 11.46 10.92 -7.17
CA ARG A 159 11.99 11.50 -5.94
C ARG A 159 12.17 12.98 -6.15
N VAL A 160 11.38 13.77 -5.45
CA VAL A 160 11.56 15.22 -5.38
C VAL A 160 12.36 15.49 -4.12
N HIS A 161 13.66 15.70 -4.28
CA HIS A 161 14.51 16.17 -3.19
C HIS A 161 14.49 17.69 -3.15
N ARG A 162 14.59 18.24 -1.94
CA ARG A 162 14.53 19.68 -1.69
C ARG A 162 15.62 20.53 -2.38
N LYS A 163 16.65 19.95 -3.03
CA LYS A 163 17.80 20.70 -3.58
C LYS A 163 17.36 22.01 -4.23
N ASN A 164 17.74 23.12 -3.57
CA ASN A 164 17.43 24.49 -3.98
C ASN A 164 17.72 24.66 -5.49
N PRO A 165 16.71 24.97 -6.30
CA PRO A 165 16.92 25.76 -7.51
C PRO A 165 17.12 27.22 -7.07
N ASN A 166 18.14 27.86 -7.64
CA ASN A 166 18.52 29.26 -7.42
C ASN A 166 17.35 30.24 -7.31
#